data_AF-A0A1H8AUX0-F1
#
_entry.id   AF-A0A1H8AUX0-F1
#
_cell.length_a   1.000
_cell.length_b   1.000
_cell.length_c   1.000
_cell.angle_alpha   90.00
_cell.angle_beta   90.00
_cell.angle_gamma   90.00
#
_symmetry.space_group_name_H-M   'P 1'
#
loop_
_entity.id
_entity.type
_entity.pdbx_description
1 polymer ?
#
loop_
_entity_poly.entity_id
_entity_poly.type
_entity_poly.pdbx_seq_one_letter_code
_entity_poly.pdbx_strand_id
1 'polypeptide(L)'
;MNLASLTSPAYVYRSASVKSREAQDDIHASVVAVTKSRGWKDRGQKTAGFYVIKNTRMPALLTENGFIDTGSNADDLKQASFIQALGVAHAKGIAAAFGLRRKVTTPPPEQEIESIYDMSYLKGNELEGRRSTRHPEEFLPHLEWAMRAHAQCVLILRRDFDLRNLQNALNKMFPDNK
;
A
#
# COMPACT_ATOMS: atom_id res chain seq x y z
N MET A 1 -39.41 -3.68 1.77
CA MET A 1 -39.02 -4.88 0.99
C MET A 1 -37.53 -5.06 1.13
N ASN A 2 -37.09 -6.23 1.61
CA ASN A 2 -35.68 -6.55 1.83
C ASN A 2 -35.02 -6.80 0.47
N LEU A 3 -34.44 -5.76 -0.14
CA LEU A 3 -33.61 -5.92 -1.34
C LEU A 3 -32.28 -6.53 -0.90
N ALA A 4 -32.25 -7.86 -0.80
CA ALA A 4 -31.02 -8.59 -0.56
C ALA A 4 -29.97 -8.15 -1.60
N SER A 5 -28.80 -7.69 -1.13
CA SER A 5 -27.67 -7.38 -2.00
C SER A 5 -27.28 -8.64 -2.76
N LEU A 6 -27.02 -8.51 -4.05
CA LEU A 6 -26.73 -9.63 -4.94
C LEU A 6 -25.30 -9.53 -5.45
N THR A 7 -24.52 -10.60 -5.36
CA THR A 7 -23.30 -10.73 -6.17
C THR A 7 -23.70 -10.93 -7.62
N SER A 8 -22.93 -10.39 -8.55
CA SER A 8 -23.21 -10.60 -9.95
C SER A 8 -22.43 -11.82 -10.48
N PRO A 9 -23.01 -12.60 -11.41
CA PRO A 9 -22.41 -13.84 -11.90
C PRO A 9 -21.15 -13.63 -12.74
N ALA A 10 -20.28 -14.64 -12.76
CA ALA A 10 -19.18 -14.74 -13.74
C ALA A 10 -19.64 -15.54 -14.96
N TYR A 11 -19.23 -15.13 -16.18
CA TYR A 11 -19.63 -15.75 -17.44
C TYR A 11 -18.47 -16.28 -18.27
N VAL A 12 -18.68 -17.44 -18.89
CA VAL A 12 -17.86 -17.97 -19.99
C VAL A 12 -18.73 -18.29 -21.21
N TYR A 13 -18.13 -18.46 -22.38
CA TYR A 13 -18.87 -18.94 -23.54
C TYR A 13 -19.25 -20.42 -23.38
N ARG A 14 -20.37 -20.85 -23.99
CA ARG A 14 -20.87 -22.24 -23.84
C ARG A 14 -19.85 -23.30 -24.26
N SER A 15 -19.02 -23.01 -25.26
CA SER A 15 -17.94 -23.87 -25.75
C SER A 15 -16.56 -23.35 -25.33
N ALA A 16 -16.48 -22.66 -24.19
CA ALA A 16 -15.24 -22.14 -23.68
C ALA A 16 -14.24 -23.26 -23.36
N SER A 17 -12.96 -22.95 -23.51
CA SER A 17 -11.86 -23.84 -23.19
C SER A 17 -11.88 -24.28 -21.73
N VAL A 18 -11.22 -25.40 -21.41
CA VAL A 18 -11.03 -25.87 -20.03
C VAL A 18 -10.40 -24.76 -19.17
N LYS A 19 -9.37 -24.09 -19.67
CA LYS A 19 -8.71 -22.95 -18.99
C LYS A 19 -9.66 -21.81 -18.65
N SER A 20 -10.63 -21.50 -19.53
CA SER A 20 -11.64 -20.47 -19.23
C SER A 20 -12.55 -20.88 -18.08
N ARG A 21 -12.88 -22.17 -17.97
CA ARG A 21 -13.76 -22.70 -16.92
C ARG A 21 -13.01 -22.76 -15.57
N GLU A 22 -11.78 -23.25 -15.58
CA GLU A 22 -10.91 -23.23 -14.38
C GLU A 22 -10.72 -21.80 -13.89
N ALA A 23 -10.44 -20.85 -14.79
CA ALA A 23 -10.34 -19.44 -14.43
C ALA A 23 -11.67 -18.87 -13.89
N GLN A 24 -12.81 -19.34 -14.40
CA GLN A 24 -14.12 -18.96 -13.86
C GLN A 24 -14.33 -19.49 -12.45
N ASP A 25 -13.85 -20.70 -12.13
CA ASP A 25 -13.88 -21.30 -10.78
C ASP A 25 -13.06 -20.48 -9.79
N ASP A 26 -11.80 -20.23 -10.12
CA ASP A 26 -10.86 -19.56 -9.22
C ASP A 26 -11.22 -18.09 -8.96
N ILE A 27 -11.62 -17.37 -10.03
CA ILE A 27 -11.99 -15.96 -9.92
C ILE A 27 -13.34 -15.80 -9.23
N HIS A 28 -14.35 -16.63 -9.54
CA HIS A 28 -15.65 -16.58 -8.88
C HIS A 28 -15.51 -16.84 -7.37
N ALA A 29 -14.78 -17.88 -6.99
CA ALA A 29 -14.54 -18.20 -5.59
C ALA A 29 -13.85 -17.05 -4.84
N SER A 30 -12.85 -16.42 -5.46
CA SER A 30 -12.11 -15.30 -4.87
C SER A 30 -12.99 -14.05 -4.68
N VAL A 31 -13.81 -13.71 -5.68
CA VAL A 31 -14.72 -12.56 -5.61
C VAL A 31 -15.83 -12.78 -4.58
N VAL A 32 -16.43 -13.98 -4.57
CA VAL A 32 -17.49 -14.35 -3.63
C VAL A 32 -17.02 -14.26 -2.17
N ALA A 33 -15.76 -14.58 -1.89
CA ALA A 33 -15.19 -14.46 -0.55
C ALA A 33 -15.25 -13.01 -0.01
N VAL A 34 -15.04 -12.00 -0.88
CA VAL A 34 -15.10 -10.58 -0.48
C VAL A 34 -16.54 -10.07 -0.45
N THR A 35 -17.38 -10.46 -1.40
CA THR A 35 -18.74 -9.94 -1.46
C THR A 35 -19.66 -10.57 -0.40
N LYS A 36 -19.42 -11.83 0.01
CA LYS A 36 -20.15 -12.46 1.11
C LYS A 36 -19.99 -11.71 2.43
N SER A 37 -18.82 -11.12 2.69
CA SER A 37 -18.62 -10.31 3.91
C SER A 37 -19.43 -9.01 3.91
N ARG A 38 -19.96 -8.59 2.76
CA ARG A 38 -20.92 -7.49 2.60
C ARG A 38 -22.39 -7.95 2.58
N GLY A 39 -22.63 -9.24 2.83
CA GLY A 39 -23.97 -9.83 2.79
C GLY A 39 -24.51 -10.08 1.39
N TRP A 40 -23.70 -9.96 0.35
CA TRP A 40 -24.15 -10.16 -1.02
C TRP A 40 -24.40 -11.66 -1.29
N LYS A 41 -25.55 -11.96 -1.92
CA LYS A 41 -25.93 -13.33 -2.29
C LYS A 41 -25.14 -13.82 -3.50
N ASP A 42 -24.52 -15.00 -3.39
CA ASP A 42 -23.86 -15.69 -4.53
C ASP A 42 -24.88 -16.02 -5.63
N ARG A 43 -24.67 -15.49 -6.86
CA ARG A 43 -25.52 -15.78 -8.03
C ARG A 43 -24.95 -16.85 -8.95
N GLY A 44 -23.81 -17.43 -8.57
CA GLY A 44 -23.17 -18.52 -9.26
C GLY A 44 -22.51 -18.14 -10.58
N GLN A 45 -21.97 -19.15 -11.22
CA GLN A 45 -21.30 -19.06 -12.51
C GLN A 45 -22.28 -19.37 -13.63
N LYS A 46 -22.12 -18.72 -14.77
CA LYS A 46 -23.05 -18.80 -15.89
C LYS A 46 -22.33 -18.94 -17.22
N THR A 47 -23.08 -19.29 -18.25
CA THR A 47 -22.63 -19.22 -19.63
C THR A 47 -23.43 -18.19 -20.40
N ALA A 48 -22.78 -17.37 -21.21
CA ALA A 48 -23.45 -16.39 -22.07
C ALA A 48 -22.70 -16.18 -23.38
N GLY A 49 -23.41 -15.68 -24.39
CA GLY A 49 -22.89 -15.43 -25.74
C GLY A 49 -22.31 -14.04 -25.94
N PHE A 50 -21.77 -13.37 -24.91
CA PHE A 50 -21.25 -12.00 -25.04
C PHE A 50 -20.12 -11.94 -26.07
N TYR A 51 -20.11 -10.88 -26.89
CA TYR A 51 -19.21 -10.77 -28.03
C TYR A 51 -17.73 -10.96 -27.64
N VAL A 52 -17.30 -10.33 -26.53
CA VAL A 52 -15.90 -10.32 -26.07
C VAL A 52 -15.38 -11.68 -25.63
N ILE A 53 -16.24 -12.53 -25.06
CA ILE A 53 -15.87 -13.89 -24.64
C ILE A 53 -16.14 -14.92 -25.74
N LYS A 54 -17.00 -14.61 -26.71
CA LYS A 54 -17.34 -15.50 -27.84
C LYS A 54 -16.35 -15.39 -28.99
N ASN A 55 -15.91 -14.18 -29.34
CA ASN A 55 -15.12 -13.91 -30.56
C ASN A 55 -13.62 -13.71 -30.28
N THR A 56 -13.15 -14.14 -29.12
CA THR A 56 -11.71 -14.16 -28.79
C THR A 56 -11.12 -15.53 -29.05
N ARG A 57 -9.85 -15.56 -29.44
CA ARG A 57 -9.07 -16.81 -29.62
C ARG A 57 -8.38 -17.27 -28.34
N MET A 58 -8.29 -16.40 -27.33
CA MET A 58 -7.66 -16.68 -26.04
C MET A 58 -8.69 -17.16 -25.02
N PRO A 59 -8.29 -17.91 -23.96
CA PRO A 59 -9.16 -18.14 -22.81
C PRO A 59 -9.69 -16.81 -22.26
N ALA A 60 -10.99 -16.74 -22.02
CA ALA A 60 -11.67 -15.54 -21.56
C ALA A 60 -12.89 -15.86 -20.69
N LEU A 61 -13.17 -14.91 -19.80
CA LEU A 61 -14.36 -14.84 -18.95
C LEU A 61 -14.75 -13.36 -18.77
N LEU A 62 -15.99 -13.13 -18.38
CA LEU A 62 -16.50 -11.81 -18.02
C LEU A 62 -17.03 -11.87 -16.58
N THR A 63 -16.49 -11.02 -15.69
CA THR A 63 -17.02 -10.86 -14.34
C THR A 63 -17.97 -9.67 -14.28
N GLU A 64 -19.10 -9.83 -13.59
CA GLU A 64 -19.93 -8.71 -13.18
C GLU A 64 -19.62 -8.40 -11.69
N ASN A 65 -19.43 -7.13 -11.36
CA ASN A 65 -18.91 -6.69 -10.05
C ASN A 65 -19.99 -6.24 -9.05
N GLY A 66 -21.26 -6.37 -9.41
CA GLY A 66 -22.41 -5.90 -8.63
C GLY A 66 -23.42 -5.13 -9.49
N PHE A 67 -24.54 -4.75 -8.88
CA PHE A 67 -25.65 -4.03 -9.49
C PHE A 67 -25.62 -2.56 -9.07
N ILE A 68 -25.34 -1.65 -10.00
CA ILE A 68 -25.27 -0.19 -9.72
C ILE A 68 -26.63 0.46 -9.48
N ASP A 69 -27.71 -0.22 -9.88
CA ASP A 69 -29.11 0.17 -9.67
C ASP A 69 -29.69 -0.36 -8.34
N THR A 70 -28.95 -1.22 -7.63
CA THR A 70 -29.31 -1.71 -6.30
C THR A 70 -28.62 -0.85 -5.24
N GLY A 71 -29.40 -0.11 -4.44
CA GLY A 71 -28.87 0.90 -3.50
C GLY A 71 -27.73 0.41 -2.60
N SER A 72 -27.90 -0.75 -1.95
CA SER A 72 -26.87 -1.34 -1.07
C SER A 72 -25.59 -1.70 -1.82
N ASN A 73 -25.70 -2.34 -2.99
CA ASN A 73 -24.56 -2.65 -3.85
C ASN A 73 -23.87 -1.36 -4.34
N ALA A 74 -24.64 -0.37 -4.78
CA ALA A 74 -24.12 0.89 -5.27
C ALA A 74 -23.35 1.65 -4.18
N ASP A 75 -23.83 1.60 -2.93
CA ASP A 75 -23.15 2.24 -1.80
C ASP A 75 -21.83 1.55 -1.46
N ASP A 76 -21.78 0.21 -1.48
CA ASP A 76 -20.52 -0.54 -1.38
C ASP A 76 -19.57 -0.18 -2.54
N LEU A 77 -20.08 -0.14 -3.78
CA LEU A 77 -19.29 0.16 -4.99
C LEU A 77 -18.78 1.61 -5.08
N LYS A 78 -19.26 2.53 -4.23
CA LYS A 78 -18.69 3.88 -4.08
C LYS A 78 -17.49 3.91 -3.13
N GLN A 79 -17.32 2.90 -2.28
CA GLN A 79 -16.25 2.87 -1.30
C GLN A 79 -14.92 2.45 -1.94
N ALA A 80 -13.92 3.34 -1.93
CA ALA A 80 -12.59 3.06 -2.47
C ALA A 80 -11.95 1.80 -1.87
N SER A 81 -12.14 1.57 -0.56
CA SER A 81 -11.65 0.37 0.12
C SER A 81 -12.32 -0.91 -0.39
N PHE A 82 -13.61 -0.86 -0.74
CA PHE A 82 -14.31 -2.01 -1.31
C PHE A 82 -13.88 -2.28 -2.76
N ILE A 83 -13.76 -1.23 -3.58
CA ILE A 83 -13.21 -1.35 -4.95
C ILE A 83 -11.82 -1.98 -4.91
N GLN A 84 -10.96 -1.54 -3.98
CA GLN A 84 -9.63 -2.11 -3.80
C GLN A 84 -9.69 -3.58 -3.37
N ALA A 85 -10.53 -3.93 -2.40
CA ALA A 85 -10.71 -5.30 -1.95
C ALA A 85 -11.20 -6.21 -3.10
N LEU A 86 -12.10 -5.71 -3.94
CA LEU A 86 -12.61 -6.42 -5.11
C LEU A 86 -11.53 -6.60 -6.19
N GLY A 87 -10.72 -5.56 -6.44
CA GLY A 87 -9.57 -5.65 -7.36
C GLY A 87 -8.53 -6.67 -6.88
N VAL A 88 -8.23 -6.68 -5.58
CA VAL A 88 -7.33 -7.68 -4.96
C VAL A 88 -7.91 -9.09 -5.08
N ALA A 89 -9.23 -9.25 -4.92
CA ALA A 89 -9.90 -10.54 -5.10
C ALA A 89 -9.76 -11.07 -6.53
N HIS A 90 -9.96 -10.20 -7.53
CA HIS A 90 -9.74 -10.57 -8.93
C HIS A 90 -8.28 -10.96 -9.19
N ALA A 91 -7.33 -10.17 -8.69
CA ALA A 91 -5.90 -10.47 -8.86
C ALA A 91 -5.52 -11.83 -8.22
N LYS A 92 -6.07 -12.14 -7.04
CA LYS A 92 -5.87 -13.46 -6.39
C LYS A 92 -6.48 -14.60 -7.21
N GLY A 93 -7.70 -14.42 -7.72
CA GLY A 93 -8.35 -15.42 -8.58
C GLY A 93 -7.58 -15.66 -9.88
N ILE A 94 -7.08 -14.60 -10.51
CA ILE A 94 -6.20 -14.70 -11.68
C ILE A 94 -4.91 -15.44 -11.30
N ALA A 95 -4.29 -15.10 -10.17
CA ALA A 95 -3.07 -15.79 -9.73
C ALA A 95 -3.31 -17.29 -9.51
N ALA A 96 -4.44 -17.67 -8.92
CA ALA A 96 -4.83 -19.07 -8.75
C ALA A 96 -5.05 -19.78 -10.10
N ALA A 97 -5.79 -19.15 -11.03
CA ALA A 97 -6.05 -19.69 -12.37
C ALA A 97 -4.78 -19.95 -13.19
N PHE A 98 -3.72 -19.18 -12.94
CA PHE A 98 -2.41 -19.35 -13.57
C PHE A 98 -1.43 -20.20 -12.74
N GLY A 99 -1.85 -20.73 -11.60
CA GLY A 99 -1.00 -21.52 -10.70
C GLY A 99 0.19 -20.73 -10.13
N LEU A 100 0.06 -19.40 -10.02
CA LEU A 100 1.13 -18.52 -9.57
C LEU A 100 1.38 -18.71 -8.07
N ARG A 101 2.66 -18.81 -7.72
CA ARG A 101 3.09 -18.82 -6.32
C ARG A 101 3.57 -17.43 -5.94
N ARG A 102 3.28 -17.02 -4.70
CA ARG A 102 3.87 -15.81 -4.14
C ARG A 102 5.39 -15.94 -4.21
N LYS A 103 6.05 -14.96 -4.81
CA LYS A 103 7.50 -14.85 -4.68
C LYS A 103 7.81 -14.73 -3.19
N VAL A 104 8.69 -15.58 -2.70
CA VAL A 104 9.27 -15.37 -1.37
C VAL A 104 10.12 -14.11 -1.52
N THR A 105 9.60 -13.01 -1.00
CA THR A 105 10.40 -11.82 -0.78
C THR A 105 11.28 -12.14 0.40
N THR A 106 12.49 -12.62 0.14
CA THR A 106 13.59 -12.24 1.01
C THR A 106 13.53 -10.72 1.06
N PRO A 107 13.46 -10.07 2.23
CA PRO A 107 13.65 -8.63 2.28
C PRO A 107 14.87 -8.33 1.41
N PRO A 108 14.81 -7.34 0.49
CA PRO A 108 16.01 -6.88 -0.18
C PRO A 108 17.09 -6.81 0.89
N PRO A 109 18.31 -7.36 0.67
CA PRO A 109 19.39 -7.18 1.64
C PRO A 109 19.34 -5.71 1.99
N GLU A 110 19.15 -5.43 3.29
CA GLU A 110 18.93 -4.07 3.78
C GLU A 110 19.97 -3.23 3.07
N GLN A 111 19.53 -2.43 2.09
CA GLN A 111 20.45 -1.55 1.44
C GLN A 111 20.79 -0.61 2.57
N GLU A 112 22.00 -0.75 3.13
CA GLU A 112 22.59 0.30 3.94
C GLU A 112 22.54 1.53 3.05
N ILE A 113 21.46 2.30 3.18
CA ILE A 113 21.39 3.62 2.63
C ILE A 113 22.52 4.32 3.36
N GLU A 114 23.63 4.55 2.66
CA GLU A 114 24.81 5.26 3.14
C GLU A 114 24.34 6.66 3.55
N SER A 115 23.87 6.77 4.78
CA SER A 115 23.12 7.90 5.28
C SER A 115 24.13 8.79 5.98
N ILE A 116 24.35 9.96 5.40
CA ILE A 116 25.15 10.99 6.05
C ILE A 116 24.28 11.60 7.14
N TYR A 117 24.72 11.50 8.38
CA TYR A 117 24.10 12.18 9.52
C TYR A 117 24.91 13.42 9.87
N ASP A 118 24.21 14.49 10.20
CA ASP A 118 24.77 15.70 10.79
C ASP A 118 24.55 15.65 12.30
N MET A 119 25.62 15.85 13.07
CA MET A 119 25.57 16.08 14.50
C MET A 119 25.90 17.54 14.81
N SER A 120 25.08 18.16 15.65
CA SER A 120 25.30 19.48 16.24
C SER A 120 24.88 19.43 17.71
N TYR A 121 25.23 20.43 18.50
CA TYR A 121 24.73 20.55 19.87
C TYR A 121 24.20 21.96 20.12
N LEU A 122 23.28 22.06 21.09
CA LEU A 122 22.74 23.34 21.52
C LEU A 122 23.54 23.91 22.68
N LYS A 123 23.92 25.18 22.56
CA LYS A 123 24.53 25.99 23.61
C LYS A 123 23.83 27.35 23.66
N GLY A 124 23.11 27.63 24.75
CA GLY A 124 22.16 28.73 24.77
C GLY A 124 21.02 28.47 23.78
N ASN A 125 20.85 29.37 22.81
CA ASN A 125 19.86 29.27 21.72
C ASN A 125 20.50 28.99 20.34
N GLU A 126 21.82 28.75 20.30
CA GLU A 126 22.55 28.53 19.06
C GLU A 126 22.94 27.07 18.87
N LEU A 127 22.80 26.57 17.63
CA LEU A 127 23.35 25.29 17.20
C LEU A 127 24.82 25.46 16.82
N GLU A 128 25.70 24.81 17.57
CA GLU A 128 27.14 24.82 17.34
C GLU A 128 27.67 23.45 16.88
N GLY A 129 28.88 23.48 16.30
CA GLY A 129 29.70 22.29 16.06
C GLY A 129 29.15 21.28 15.06
N ARG A 130 28.52 21.74 13.96
CA ARG A 130 28.03 20.86 12.89
C ARG A 130 29.16 19.95 12.37
N ARG A 131 28.92 18.64 12.42
CA ARG A 131 29.81 17.60 11.89
C ARG A 131 28.99 16.58 11.13
N SER A 132 29.44 16.25 9.92
CA SER A 132 28.79 15.25 9.09
C SER A 132 29.63 13.99 9.10
N THR A 133 29.01 12.83 9.36
CA THR A 133 29.67 11.54 9.18
C THR A 133 28.71 10.50 8.60
N ARG A 134 29.31 9.46 8.01
CA ARG A 134 28.65 8.24 7.55
C ARG A 134 28.75 7.11 8.57
N HIS A 135 29.59 7.29 9.59
CA HIS A 135 30.03 6.26 10.52
C HIS A 135 29.68 6.68 11.96
N PRO A 136 28.71 6.02 12.62
CA PRO A 136 28.26 6.40 13.97
C PRO A 136 29.38 6.48 15.01
N GLU A 137 30.42 5.65 14.87
CA GLU A 137 31.59 5.62 15.73
C GLU A 137 32.41 6.93 15.72
N GLU A 138 32.34 7.70 14.63
CA GLU A 138 33.02 9.00 14.53
C GLU A 138 32.33 10.09 15.36
N PHE A 139 31.11 9.86 15.84
CA PHE A 139 30.42 10.81 16.73
C PHE A 139 30.91 10.74 18.18
N LEU A 140 31.48 9.61 18.62
CA LEU A 140 31.85 9.42 20.03
C LEU A 140 32.81 10.52 20.57
N PRO A 141 33.90 10.89 19.87
CA PRO A 141 34.79 11.95 20.34
C PRO A 141 34.11 13.32 20.40
N HIS A 142 33.13 13.54 19.52
CA HIS A 142 32.41 14.81 19.43
C HIS A 142 31.32 14.93 20.51
N LEU A 143 30.72 13.80 20.91
CA LEU A 143 29.83 13.74 22.07
C LEU A 143 30.57 14.15 23.34
N GLU A 144 31.78 13.62 23.54
CA GLU A 144 32.62 14.02 24.68
C GLU A 144 32.91 15.52 24.68
N TRP A 145 33.19 16.11 23.52
CA TRP A 145 33.42 17.54 23.41
C TRP A 145 32.17 18.36 23.74
N ALA A 146 30.99 17.97 23.24
CA ALA A 146 29.73 18.63 23.57
C ALA A 146 29.43 18.58 25.08
N MET A 147 29.68 17.44 25.73
CA MET A 147 29.52 17.29 27.18
C MET A 147 30.48 18.19 27.95
N ARG A 148 31.76 18.26 27.55
CA ARG A 148 32.76 19.17 28.16
C ARG A 148 32.43 20.64 27.94
N ALA A 149 31.74 20.97 26.85
CA ALA A 149 31.28 22.32 26.56
C ALA A 149 30.00 22.71 27.32
N HIS A 150 29.47 21.85 28.19
CA HIS A 150 28.20 22.02 28.91
C HIS A 150 27.00 22.26 27.96
N ALA A 151 26.98 21.57 26.82
CA ALA A 151 25.85 21.60 25.91
C ALA A 151 24.54 21.19 26.61
N GLN A 152 23.43 21.85 26.29
CA GLN A 152 22.11 21.48 26.85
C GLN A 152 21.58 20.19 26.21
N CYS A 153 21.83 19.97 24.92
CA CYS A 153 21.52 18.72 24.24
C CYS A 153 22.35 18.54 22.96
N VAL A 154 22.38 17.32 22.45
CA VAL A 154 23.01 16.92 21.19
C VAL A 154 21.94 16.46 20.22
N LEU A 155 22.02 16.93 18.97
CA LEU A 155 21.10 16.59 17.89
C LEU A 155 21.85 15.79 16.84
N ILE A 156 21.32 14.62 16.49
CA ILE A 156 21.79 13.78 15.39
C ILE A 156 20.65 13.66 14.39
N LEU A 157 20.83 14.22 13.20
CA LEU A 157 19.78 14.32 12.18
C LEU A 157 20.32 13.78 10.86
N ARG A 158 19.46 13.19 10.02
CA ARG A 158 19.86 12.89 8.64
C ARG A 158 20.20 14.19 7.92
N ARG A 159 21.22 14.20 7.06
CA ARG A 159 21.71 15.41 6.36
C ARG A 159 20.66 16.07 5.46
N ASP A 160 19.65 15.33 5.02
CA ASP A 160 18.52 15.88 4.27
C ASP A 160 17.51 16.65 5.15
N PHE A 161 17.72 16.66 6.47
CA PHE A 161 16.99 17.49 7.40
C PHE A 161 17.51 18.94 7.39
N ASP A 162 16.64 19.92 7.14
CA ASP A 162 17.04 21.32 7.02
C ASP A 162 17.32 21.96 8.40
N LEU A 163 18.57 21.87 8.83
CA LEU A 163 19.07 22.50 10.05
C LEU A 163 18.88 24.04 10.06
N ARG A 164 18.80 24.70 8.90
CA ARG A 164 18.56 26.16 8.87
C ARG A 164 17.12 26.47 9.25
N ASN A 165 16.17 25.66 8.76
CA ASN A 165 14.77 25.78 9.19
C ASN A 165 14.61 25.50 10.68
N LEU A 166 15.35 24.53 11.23
CA LEU A 166 15.37 24.28 12.67
C LEU A 166 15.91 25.48 13.45
N GLN A 167 17.07 26.05 13.07
CA GLN A 167 17.62 27.23 13.74
C GLN A 167 16.67 28.43 13.65
N ASN A 168 16.05 28.67 12.49
CA ASN A 168 15.06 29.73 12.32
C ASN A 168 13.84 29.53 13.23
N ALA A 169 13.36 28.28 13.39
CA ALA A 169 12.27 27.95 14.31
C ALA A 169 12.68 28.20 15.77
N LEU A 170 13.88 27.78 16.17
CA LEU A 170 14.41 28.00 17.52
C LEU A 170 14.51 29.50 17.83
N ASN A 171 15.07 30.29 16.91
CA ASN A 171 15.17 31.75 17.05
C ASN A 171 13.78 32.42 17.19
N LYS A 172 12.76 31.88 16.52
CA LYS A 172 11.38 32.38 16.63
C LYS A 172 10.71 31.98 17.93
N MET A 173 10.99 30.78 18.45
CA MET A 173 10.41 30.28 19.70
C MET A 173 11.07 30.91 20.93
N PHE A 174 12.36 31.24 20.85
CA PHE A 174 13.15 31.84 21.93
C PHE A 174 13.83 33.11 21.42
N PRO A 175 13.07 34.20 21.19
CA PRO A 175 13.66 35.47 20.80
C PRO A 175 14.58 35.98 21.90
N ASP A 176 15.71 36.58 21.54
CA ASP A 176 16.59 37.22 22.51
C ASP A 176 15.81 38.31 23.25
N ASN A 177 15.68 38.14 24.57
CA ASN A 177 15.20 39.22 25.43
C ASN A 177 16.27 40.32 25.41
N LYS A 178 15.95 41.44 24.74
CA LYS A 178 16.73 42.67 24.84
C LYS A 178 16.67 43.25 26.25
#